data_AF-A0A4S2GUF2-F1
#
_entry.id   AF-A0A4S2GUF2-F1
#
_cell.length_a   1.000
_cell.length_b   1.000
_cell.length_c   1.000
_cell.angle_alpha   90.00
_cell.angle_beta   90.00
_cell.angle_gamma   90.00
#
_symmetry.space_group_name_H-M   'P 1'
#
loop_
_entity.id
_entity.type
_entity.pdbx_description
1 polymer ?
#
loop_
_entity_poly.entity_id
_entity_poly.type
_entity_poly.pdbx_seq_one_letter_code
_entity_poly.pdbx_strand_id
1 'polypeptide(L)'
;MEKRLDYKGRWRNKTVAFHGSEEEGKLIDRCVSLSGLTKQDYIIRRLQCRDVVVQGSPRVYKALRNQMAEIYGELKRLEKCSGENDELLYAIQLIAQTMNGLKGEN
;
A
#
# COMPACT_ATOMS: atom_id res chain seq x y z
N MET A 1 -19.84 4.08 -20.14
CA MET A 1 -20.37 5.38 -19.66
C MET A 1 -19.57 6.49 -20.31
N GLU A 2 -20.22 7.26 -21.19
CA GLU A 2 -19.64 8.46 -21.79
C GLU A 2 -19.18 9.40 -20.69
N LYS A 3 -17.88 9.64 -20.60
CA LYS A 3 -17.36 10.67 -19.71
C LYS A 3 -17.72 11.99 -20.40
N ARG A 4 -18.58 12.81 -19.81
CA ARG A 4 -18.82 14.20 -20.26
C ARG A 4 -17.98 15.15 -19.42
N LEU A 5 -17.22 16.00 -20.11
CA LEU A 5 -16.48 17.10 -19.53
C LEU A 5 -17.49 18.19 -19.10
N ASP A 6 -17.40 18.70 -17.87
CA ASP A 6 -18.23 19.85 -17.51
C ASP A 6 -17.78 21.13 -18.25
N TYR A 7 -18.56 22.22 -18.16
CA TYR A 7 -18.24 23.51 -18.81
C TYR A 7 -16.85 24.06 -18.41
N LYS A 8 -16.30 23.61 -17.27
CA LYS A 8 -14.97 24.00 -16.75
C LYS A 8 -13.89 22.94 -17.02
N GLY A 9 -14.14 21.93 -17.85
CA GLY A 9 -13.13 20.94 -18.17
C GLY A 9 -12.99 19.79 -17.17
N ARG A 10 -13.91 19.63 -16.20
CA ARG A 10 -13.78 18.65 -15.11
C ARG A 10 -14.53 17.36 -15.42
N TRP A 11 -13.83 16.24 -15.28
CA TRP A 11 -14.38 14.88 -15.43
C TRP A 11 -15.17 14.39 -14.19
N ARG A 12 -14.85 14.93 -13.00
CA ARG A 12 -15.48 14.57 -11.73
C ARG A 12 -15.97 15.85 -11.05
N ASN A 13 -17.12 16.35 -11.49
CA ASN A 13 -17.66 17.65 -11.10
C ASN A 13 -18.67 17.60 -9.93
N LYS A 14 -18.94 16.41 -9.37
CA LYS A 14 -19.84 16.22 -8.23
C LYS A 14 -19.02 15.89 -6.97
N THR A 15 -19.39 16.54 -5.87
CA THR A 15 -18.81 16.29 -4.54
C THR A 15 -19.77 15.43 -3.73
N VAL A 16 -19.24 14.43 -3.04
CA VAL A 16 -19.96 13.60 -2.06
C VAL A 16 -19.20 13.69 -0.75
N ALA A 17 -19.88 14.04 0.34
CA ALA A 17 -19.31 14.17 1.67
C ALA A 17 -20.02 13.24 2.65
N PHE A 18 -19.27 12.70 3.60
CA PHE A 18 -19.78 11.82 4.65
C PHE A 18 -19.24 12.28 6.00
N HIS A 19 -20.03 12.10 7.05
CA HIS A 19 -19.55 12.20 8.42
C HIS A 19 -19.10 10.81 8.87
N GLY A 20 -17.97 10.74 9.57
CA GLY A 20 -17.44 9.51 10.14
C GLY A 20 -16.70 9.82 11.43
N SER A 21 -16.52 8.78 12.25
CA SER A 21 -15.70 8.85 13.45
C SER A 21 -14.22 8.94 13.10
N GLU A 22 -13.40 9.31 14.09
CA GLU A 22 -11.94 9.33 13.91
C GLU A 22 -11.37 7.93 13.58
N GLU A 23 -11.94 6.88 14.16
CA GLU A 23 -11.54 5.49 13.93
C GLU A 23 -11.83 5.06 12.48
N GLU A 24 -13.00 5.40 11.96
CA GLU A 24 -13.39 5.15 10.57
C GLU A 24 -12.46 5.89 9.59
N GLY A 25 -12.12 7.15 9.92
CA GLY A 25 -11.16 7.93 9.15
C GLY A 25 -9.78 7.27 9.08
N LYS A 26 -9.25 6.83 10.23
CA LYS A 26 -7.95 6.13 10.32
C LYS A 26 -7.96 4.82 9.53
N LEU A 27 -9.05 4.06 9.58
CA LEU A 27 -9.19 2.81 8.83
C LEU A 27 -9.16 3.07 7.32
N ILE A 28 -9.91 4.05 6.84
CA ILE A 28 -9.93 4.43 5.42
C ILE A 28 -8.54 4.85 4.97
N ASP A 29 -7.83 5.67 5.75
CA ASP A 29 -6.48 6.12 5.43
C ASP A 29 -5.48 4.98 5.29
N ARG A 30 -5.56 4.00 6.20
CA ARG A 30 -4.72 2.79 6.13
C ARG A 30 -5.00 2.01 4.84
N CYS A 31 -6.25 1.76 4.50
CA CYS A 31 -6.60 1.04 3.29
C CYS A 31 -6.18 1.78 2.01
N VAL A 32 -6.33 3.11 1.98
CA VAL A 32 -5.87 3.95 0.87
C VAL A 32 -4.37 3.81 0.68
N SER A 33 -3.59 3.92 1.77
CA SER A 33 -2.12 3.76 1.75
C SER A 33 -1.70 2.41 1.18
N LEU A 34 -2.32 1.32 1.66
CA LEU A 34 -2.03 -0.03 1.21
C LEU A 34 -2.41 -0.27 -0.26
N SER A 35 -3.50 0.34 -0.73
CA SER A 35 -3.96 0.19 -2.12
C SER A 35 -3.06 0.89 -3.15
N GLY A 36 -2.26 1.88 -2.73
CA GLY A 36 -1.50 2.74 -3.63
C GLY A 36 -2.35 3.75 -4.43
N LEU A 37 -3.67 3.79 -4.19
CA LEU A 37 -4.60 4.69 -4.86
C LEU A 37 -4.67 6.06 -4.17
N THR A 38 -5.24 7.05 -4.85
CA THR A 38 -5.71 8.26 -4.17
C THR A 38 -6.94 7.93 -3.33
N LYS A 39 -7.19 8.70 -2.26
CA LYS A 39 -8.40 8.53 -1.43
C LYS A 39 -9.69 8.59 -2.26
N GLN A 40 -9.74 9.49 -3.26
CA GLN A 40 -10.86 9.60 -4.20
C GLN A 40 -11.02 8.34 -5.04
N ASP A 41 -9.96 7.82 -5.65
CA ASP A 41 -10.04 6.63 -6.50
C ASP A 41 -10.39 5.37 -5.68
N TYR A 42 -9.84 5.25 -4.47
CA TYR A 42 -10.17 4.17 -3.54
C TYR A 42 -11.66 4.16 -3.19
N ILE A 43 -12.20 5.31 -2.76
CA ILE A 43 -13.62 5.44 -2.38
C ILE A 43 -14.54 5.16 -3.57
N ILE A 44 -14.22 5.71 -4.75
CA ILE A 44 -15.01 5.46 -5.97
C ILE A 44 -15.03 3.97 -6.32
N ARG A 45 -13.87 3.27 -6.26
CA ARG A 45 -13.81 1.83 -6.54
C ARG A 45 -14.63 1.02 -5.53
N ARG A 46 -14.52 1.32 -4.24
CA ARG A 46 -15.29 0.64 -3.17
C ARG A 46 -16.80 0.86 -3.33
N LEU A 47 -17.25 2.08 -3.60
CA LEU A 47 -18.68 2.39 -3.81
C LEU A 47 -19.25 1.77 -5.10
N GLN A 48 -18.40 1.50 -6.09
CA GLN A 48 -18.80 0.86 -7.36
C GLN A 48 -18.65 -0.67 -7.33
N CYS A 49 -18.37 -1.27 -6.17
CA CYS A 49 -18.09 -2.70 -6.01
C CYS A 49 -17.01 -3.22 -6.97
N ARG A 50 -16.01 -2.39 -7.28
CA ARG A 50 -14.86 -2.78 -8.09
C ARG A 50 -13.74 -3.28 -7.18
N ASP A 51 -13.11 -4.39 -7.56
CA ASP A 51 -11.98 -4.93 -6.81
C ASP A 51 -10.85 -3.90 -6.69
N VAL A 52 -10.33 -3.76 -5.46
CA VAL A 52 -9.18 -2.91 -5.17
C VAL A 52 -7.95 -3.80 -5.22
N VAL A 53 -7.35 -3.91 -6.41
CA VAL A 53 -6.06 -4.58 -6.60
C VAL A 53 -4.94 -3.59 -6.27
N VAL A 54 -3.99 -4.01 -5.42
CA VAL A 54 -2.77 -3.25 -5.13
C VAL A 54 -1.93 -3.21 -6.40
N GLN A 55 -1.81 -2.03 -7.01
CA GLN A 55 -0.94 -1.84 -8.17
C GLN A 55 0.41 -1.27 -7.73
N GLY A 56 1.49 -1.87 -8.22
CA GLY A 56 2.84 -1.37 -7.98
C GLY A 56 2.94 0.10 -8.40
N SER A 57 3.25 0.97 -7.44
CA SER A 57 3.48 2.40 -7.68
C SER A 57 4.63 2.89 -6.81
N PRO A 58 5.28 4.02 -7.14
CA PRO A 58 6.36 4.57 -6.31
C PRO A 58 5.95 4.79 -4.84
N ARG A 59 4.67 5.04 -4.58
CA ARG A 59 4.12 5.16 -3.22
C ARG A 59 4.06 3.81 -2.50
N VAL A 60 3.60 2.76 -3.19
CA VAL A 60 3.59 1.38 -2.66
C VAL A 60 5.02 0.91 -2.41
N TYR A 61 5.95 1.20 -3.32
CA TYR A 61 7.38 0.93 -3.13
C TYR A 61 7.95 1.66 -1.91
N LYS A 62 7.64 2.95 -1.73
CA LYS A 62 8.09 3.72 -0.57
C LYS A 62 7.51 3.18 0.74
N ALA A 63 6.24 2.78 0.76
CA ALA A 63 5.60 2.17 1.92
C ALA A 63 6.26 0.83 2.28
N LEU A 64 6.46 -0.05 1.28
CA LEU A 64 7.16 -1.32 1.45
C LEU A 64 8.59 -1.13 1.94
N ARG A 65 9.34 -0.19 1.36
CA ARG A 65 10.72 0.12 1.78
C ARG A 65 10.78 0.58 3.24
N ASN A 66 9.84 1.43 3.67
CA ASN A 66 9.81 1.91 5.05
C ASN A 66 9.49 0.77 6.03
N GLN A 67 8.52 -0.08 5.69
CA GLN A 67 8.22 -1.29 6.49
C GLN A 67 9.42 -2.25 6.54
N MET A 68 10.14 -2.42 5.43
CA MET A 68 11.36 -3.23 5.39
C MET A 68 12.48 -2.65 6.27
N ALA A 69 12.59 -1.33 6.35
CA ALA A 69 13.57 -0.67 7.21
C ALA A 69 13.22 -0.85 8.70
N GLU A 70 11.93 -0.81 9.07
CA GLU A 70 11.47 -1.15 10.41
C GLU A 70 11.81 -2.60 10.75
N ILE A 71 11.45 -3.55 9.88
CA ILE A 71 11.78 -4.97 10.07
C ILE A 71 13.30 -5.16 10.22
N TYR A 72 14.11 -4.51 9.38
CA TYR A 72 15.56 -4.59 9.48
C TYR A 72 16.10 -4.03 10.81
N GLY A 73 15.52 -2.94 11.32
CA GLY A 73 15.88 -2.38 12.63
C GLY A 73 15.58 -3.36 13.77
N GLU A 74 14.42 -4.00 13.73
CA GLU A 74 14.01 -5.02 14.70
C GLU A 74 14.93 -6.26 14.63
N LEU A 75 15.27 -6.71 13.42
CA LEU A 75 16.21 -7.81 13.20
C LEU A 75 17.61 -7.50 13.75
N LYS A 76 18.12 -6.29 13.51
CA LYS A 76 19.43 -5.86 14.04
C LYS A 76 19.43 -5.75 15.56
N ARG A 77 18.29 -5.43 16.17
CA ARG A 77 18.12 -5.47 17.62
C ARG A 77 18.15 -6.91 18.14
N LEU A 78 17.48 -7.84 17.46
CA LEU A 78 17.45 -9.26 17.81
C LEU A 78 18.82 -9.94 17.61
N GLU A 79 19.55 -9.61 16.55
CA GLU A 79 20.91 -10.08 16.27
C GLU A 79 21.89 -9.70 17.40
N LYS A 80 21.73 -8.51 17.98
CA LYS A 80 22.49 -8.10 19.18
C LYS A 80 22.14 -8.92 20.43
N CYS A 81 21.03 -9.65 20.44
CA CYS A 81 20.51 -10.37 21.60
C CYS A 81 20.69 -11.91 21.53
N SER A 82 21.04 -12.50 20.39
CA SER A 82 21.19 -13.96 20.26
C SER A 82 22.29 -14.35 19.29
N GLY A 83 23.38 -14.92 19.80
CA GLY A 83 24.27 -15.75 18.99
C GLY A 83 23.49 -16.96 18.46
N GLU A 84 23.66 -17.23 17.17
CA GLU A 84 23.05 -18.32 16.39
C GLU A 84 21.54 -18.19 16.18
N ASN A 85 21.14 -17.67 15.01
CA ASN A 85 19.74 -17.68 14.59
C ASN A 85 19.62 -17.94 13.08
N ASP A 86 20.17 -19.08 12.65
CA ASP A 86 20.21 -19.54 11.25
C ASP A 86 18.80 -19.68 10.63
N GLU A 87 17.79 -19.97 11.44
CA GLU A 87 16.40 -20.06 11.00
C GLU A 87 15.83 -18.68 10.60
N LEU A 88 16.21 -17.63 11.34
CA LEU A 88 15.84 -16.26 11.02
C LEU A 88 16.55 -15.77 9.75
N LEU A 89 17.83 -16.11 9.60
CA LEU A 89 18.59 -15.81 8.39
C LEU A 89 17.99 -16.48 7.16
N TYR A 90 17.58 -17.75 7.30
CA TYR A 90 16.93 -18.52 6.25
C TYR A 90 15.58 -17.91 5.83
N ALA A 91 14.75 -17.48 6.79
CA ALA A 91 13.48 -16.82 6.50
C ALA A 91 13.67 -15.50 5.74
N ILE A 92 14.67 -14.69 6.13
CA ILE A 92 15.01 -13.43 5.43
C ILE A 92 15.48 -13.71 4.00
N GLN A 93 16.28 -14.76 3.81
CA GLN A 93 16.82 -15.12 2.51
C GLN A 93 15.71 -15.61 1.55
N LEU A 94 14.74 -16.36 2.06
CA LEU A 94 13.57 -16.80 1.30
C LEU A 94 12.70 -15.61 0.85
N ILE A 95 12.50 -14.63 1.73
CA ILE A 95 11.78 -13.40 1.41
C ILE A 95 12.53 -12.60 0.34
N ALA A 96 13.85 -12.44 0.47
CA ALA A 96 14.67 -11.73 -0.50
C ALA A 96 14.66 -12.39 -1.89
N GLN A 97 14.73 -13.72 -1.97
CA GLN A 97 14.63 -14.46 -3.23
C GLN A 97 13.26 -14.30 -3.88
N THR A 98 12.19 -14.39 -3.09
CA THR A 98 10.82 -14.18 -3.58
C THR A 98 10.65 -12.76 -4.13
N MET A 99 11.20 -11.76 -3.44
CA MET A 99 11.20 -10.37 -3.91
C MET A 99 12.02 -10.17 -5.19
N ASN A 100 13.11 -10.91 -5.35
CA ASN A 100 13.92 -10.85 -6.56
C ASN A 100 13.20 -11.46 -7.77
N GLY A 101 12.45 -12.56 -7.57
CA GLY A 101 11.61 -13.16 -8.62
C GLY A 101 10.39 -12.32 -9.01
N LEU A 102 9.92 -11.44 -8.12
CA LEU A 102 8.86 -10.47 -8.42
C LEU A 102 9.36 -9.22 -9.16
N LYS A 103 10.68 -9.06 -9.26
CA LYS A 103 11.32 -8.07 -10.12
C LYS A 103 11.31 -8.66 -11.54
N GLY A 104 10.25 -8.39 -12.30
CA GLY A 104 10.12 -8.89 -13.67
C GLY A 104 11.39 -8.66 -14.48
N GLU A 105 11.78 -9.64 -15.30
CA GLU A 105 12.81 -9.47 -16.31
C GLU A 105 12.44 -8.27 -17.18
N ASN A 106 13.41 -7.37 -17.39
CA ASN A 106 13.24 -6.16 -18.20
C ASN A 106 12.70 -6.47 -19.61
#